data_AF-A0A2L2Y0J1-F1
#
_entry.id   AF-A0A2L2Y0J1-F1
#
_cell.length_a   1.000
_cell.length_b   1.000
_cell.length_c   1.000
_cell.angle_alpha   90.00
_cell.angle_beta   90.00
_cell.angle_gamma   90.00
#
_symmetry.space_group_name_H-M   'P 1'
#
loop_
_entity.id
_entity.type
_entity.pdbx_description
1 polymer ?
#
loop_
_entity_poly.entity_id
_entity_poly.type
_entity_poly.pdbx_seq_one_letter_code
_entity_poly.pdbx_strand_id
1 'polypeptide(L)'
;LILISSFSAVYARIAAIREQDIKKLIALSPLRQLAIIIYAISLKAINVAYFHLISHALFKSIIFLCAGILIHNFIYQDIRHIGSIIKNSPITIYIIGISNISLIGNPFISGFFSKASIIEKIISSNISIIISIIIITSISITSL
;
A
#
# COMPACT_ATOMS: atom_id res chain seq x y z
N LEU A 1 17.70 -9.91 -2.57
CA LEU A 1 16.50 -9.37 -1.88
C LEU A 1 15.77 -8.33 -2.73
N ILE A 2 16.43 -7.23 -3.11
CA ILE A 2 15.84 -6.10 -3.85
C ILE A 2 15.13 -6.50 -5.14
N LEU A 3 15.74 -7.37 -5.96
CA LEU A 3 15.13 -7.83 -7.20
C LEU A 3 13.87 -8.68 -6.94
N ILE A 4 13.93 -9.58 -5.97
CA ILE A 4 12.79 -10.44 -5.61
C ILE A 4 11.62 -9.59 -5.11
N SER A 5 11.88 -8.57 -4.28
CA SER A 5 10.84 -7.67 -3.79
C SER A 5 10.26 -6.75 -4.88
N SER A 6 11.05 -6.35 -5.88
CA SER A 6 10.52 -5.60 -7.03
C SER A 6 9.62 -6.44 -7.91
N PHE A 7 10.00 -7.68 -8.21
CA PHE A 7 9.11 -8.58 -8.94
C PHE A 7 7.82 -8.89 -8.17
N SER A 8 7.89 -9.08 -6.84
CA SER A 8 6.68 -9.33 -6.04
C SER A 8 5.74 -8.12 -5.98
N ALA A 9 6.27 -6.90 -5.90
CA ALA A 9 5.47 -5.67 -5.93
C ALA A 9 4.73 -5.51 -7.26
N VAL A 10 5.42 -5.74 -8.38
CA VAL A 10 4.83 -5.65 -9.73
C VAL A 10 3.77 -6.72 -9.93
N TYR A 11 4.05 -7.98 -9.56
CA TYR A 11 3.09 -9.07 -9.66
C TYR A 11 1.81 -8.78 -8.86
N ALA A 12 1.97 -8.35 -7.60
CA ALA A 12 0.82 -8.04 -6.75
C ALA A 12 -0.03 -6.88 -7.31
N ARG A 13 0.58 -5.92 -8.02
CA ARG A 13 -0.17 -4.89 -8.74
C ARG A 13 -0.99 -5.47 -9.88
N ILE A 14 -0.36 -6.27 -10.74
CA ILE A 14 -1.03 -6.85 -11.91
C ILE A 14 -2.22 -7.71 -11.47
N ALA A 15 -2.05 -8.49 -10.40
CA ALA A 15 -3.13 -9.25 -9.79
C ALA A 15 -4.26 -8.32 -9.30
N ALA A 16 -3.93 -7.24 -8.58
CA ALA A 16 -4.92 -6.33 -8.02
C ALA A 16 -5.78 -5.61 -9.06
N ILE A 17 -5.25 -5.28 -10.24
CA ILE A 17 -6.01 -4.61 -11.31
C ILE A 17 -7.16 -5.49 -11.83
N ARG A 18 -7.00 -6.82 -11.76
CA ARG A 18 -7.99 -7.78 -12.24
C ARG A 18 -9.02 -8.20 -11.19
N GLU A 19 -8.76 -7.90 -9.92
CA GLU A 19 -9.65 -8.32 -8.84
C GLU A 19 -10.88 -7.43 -8.72
N GLN A 20 -12.04 -8.08 -8.69
CA GLN A 20 -13.34 -7.41 -8.53
C GLN A 20 -13.88 -7.54 -7.10
N ASP A 21 -13.38 -8.49 -6.31
CA ASP A 21 -13.78 -8.67 -4.91
C ASP A 21 -13.02 -7.69 -4.01
N ILE A 22 -13.75 -6.87 -3.23
CA ILE A 22 -13.16 -5.90 -2.29
C ILE A 22 -12.16 -6.57 -1.33
N LYS A 23 -12.52 -7.72 -0.76
CA LYS A 23 -11.67 -8.42 0.21
C LYS A 23 -10.34 -8.85 -0.42
N LYS A 24 -10.38 -9.37 -1.66
CA LYS A 24 -9.18 -9.81 -2.37
C LYS A 24 -8.33 -8.62 -2.82
N LEU A 25 -8.95 -7.56 -3.34
CA LEU A 25 -8.26 -6.33 -3.69
C LEU A 25 -7.48 -5.76 -2.48
N ILE A 26 -8.15 -5.68 -1.32
CA ILE A 26 -7.54 -5.20 -0.09
C ILE A 26 -6.46 -6.19 0.39
N ALA A 27 -6.64 -7.49 0.25
CA ALA A 27 -5.65 -8.52 0.64
C ALA A 27 -4.41 -8.58 -0.27
N LEU A 28 -4.47 -8.07 -1.49
CA LEU A 28 -3.32 -7.98 -2.39
C LEU A 28 -2.43 -6.76 -2.12
N SER A 29 -2.98 -5.68 -1.56
CA SER A 29 -2.18 -4.48 -1.26
C SER A 29 -1.05 -4.64 -0.21
N PRO A 30 -1.13 -5.50 0.83
CA PRO A 30 0.00 -5.82 1.71
C PRO A 30 1.20 -6.39 0.97
N LEU A 31 0.99 -7.22 -0.08
CA LEU A 31 2.09 -7.80 -0.85
C LEU A 31 2.95 -6.72 -1.51
N ARG A 32 2.31 -5.64 -1.99
CA ARG A 32 3.00 -4.47 -2.56
C ARG A 32 3.78 -3.69 -1.49
N GLN A 33 3.18 -3.42 -0.33
CA GLN A 33 3.82 -2.64 0.74
C GLN A 33 4.92 -3.44 1.47
N LEU A 34 4.80 -4.76 1.52
CA LEU A 34 5.84 -5.64 2.05
C LEU A 34 7.14 -5.52 1.25
N ALA A 35 7.07 -5.31 -0.06
CA ALA A 35 8.26 -5.06 -0.87
C ALA A 35 9.03 -3.81 -0.40
N ILE A 36 8.32 -2.76 0.03
CA ILE A 36 8.92 -1.52 0.58
C ILE A 36 9.65 -1.80 1.90
N ILE A 37 9.04 -2.61 2.77
CA ILE A 37 9.67 -3.06 4.02
C ILE A 37 10.95 -3.84 3.72
N ILE A 38 10.90 -4.75 2.74
CA ILE A 38 12.06 -5.55 2.31
C ILE A 38 13.16 -4.66 1.71
N TYR A 39 12.81 -3.59 0.98
CA TYR A 39 13.81 -2.61 0.51
C TYR A 39 14.52 -1.93 1.68
N ALA A 40 13.76 -1.42 2.65
CA ALA A 40 14.32 -0.75 3.83
C ALA A 40 15.27 -1.67 4.60
N ILE A 41 14.90 -2.95 4.78
CA ILE A 41 15.77 -3.96 5.42
C ILE A 41 17.04 -4.19 4.58
N SER A 42 16.91 -4.31 3.26
CA SER A 42 18.06 -4.52 2.36
C SER A 42 19.07 -3.35 2.37
N LEU A 43 18.60 -2.14 2.68
CA LEU A 43 19.40 -0.92 2.83
C LEU A 43 19.95 -0.73 4.25
N LYS A 44 19.78 -1.72 5.13
CA LYS A 44 20.12 -1.64 6.56
C LYS A 44 19.37 -0.54 7.34
N ALA A 45 18.23 -0.09 6.83
CA ALA A 45 17.38 0.93 7.46
C ALA A 45 16.26 0.27 8.29
N ILE A 46 16.64 -0.49 9.32
CA ILE A 46 15.71 -1.31 10.11
C ILE A 46 14.69 -0.45 10.87
N ASN A 47 15.11 0.68 11.44
CA ASN A 47 14.22 1.59 12.17
C ASN A 47 13.12 2.16 11.25
N VAL A 48 13.47 2.48 10.00
CA VAL A 48 12.52 2.98 8.99
C VAL A 48 11.57 1.86 8.56
N ALA A 49 12.08 0.64 8.39
CA ALA A 49 11.27 -0.53 8.07
C ALA A 49 10.22 -0.81 9.16
N TYR A 50 10.62 -0.72 10.43
CA TYR A 50 9.73 -0.91 11.58
C TYR A 50 8.66 0.18 11.66
N PHE A 51 9.05 1.45 11.49
CA PHE A 51 8.10 2.56 11.42
C PHE A 51 7.08 2.38 10.28
N HIS A 52 7.55 2.00 9.08
CA HIS A 52 6.67 1.70 7.95
C HIS A 52 5.71 0.56 8.27
N LEU A 53 6.20 -0.53 8.88
CA LEU A 53 5.40 -1.69 9.26
C LEU A 53 4.24 -1.31 10.20
N ILE A 54 4.52 -0.53 11.24
CA ILE A 54 3.47 -0.07 12.18
C ILE A 54 2.44 0.79 11.45
N SER A 55 2.89 1.81 10.71
CA SER A 55 1.99 2.71 10.00
C SER A 55 1.11 1.95 9.00
N HIS A 56 1.71 1.04 8.24
CA HIS A 56 1.01 0.15 7.31
C HIS A 56 -0.02 -0.72 8.02
N ALA A 57 0.34 -1.38 9.13
CA ALA A 57 -0.57 -2.23 9.88
C ALA A 57 -1.82 -1.46 10.37
N LEU A 58 -1.63 -0.23 10.86
CA LEU A 58 -2.71 0.63 11.31
C LEU A 58 -3.68 1.03 10.18
N PHE A 59 -3.19 1.54 9.05
CA PHE A 59 -4.11 1.92 7.97
C PHE A 59 -4.76 0.73 7.29
N LYS A 60 -4.05 -0.41 7.21
CA LYS A 60 -4.64 -1.63 6.66
C LYS A 60 -5.74 -2.19 7.54
N SER A 61 -5.59 -2.18 8.87
CA SER A 61 -6.64 -2.66 9.77
C SER A 61 -7.90 -1.79 9.67
N ILE A 62 -7.74 -0.46 9.54
CA ILE A 62 -8.86 0.48 9.32
C ILE A 62 -9.59 0.15 8.00
N ILE A 63 -8.85 -0.06 6.91
CA ILE A 63 -9.46 -0.40 5.61
C ILE A 63 -10.21 -1.73 5.67
N PHE A 64 -9.63 -2.76 6.31
CA PHE A 64 -10.29 -4.05 6.48
C PHE A 64 -11.56 -3.94 7.34
N LEU A 65 -11.53 -3.14 8.41
CA LEU A 65 -12.69 -2.89 9.26
C LEU A 65 -13.81 -2.20 8.47
N CYS A 66 -13.49 -1.12 7.76
CA CYS A 66 -14.48 -0.39 6.96
C CYS A 66 -15.04 -1.26 5.82
N ALA A 67 -14.20 -2.05 5.14
CA ALA A 67 -14.66 -3.02 4.15
C ALA A 67 -15.58 -4.09 4.74
N GLY A 68 -15.32 -4.52 5.98
CA GLY A 68 -16.22 -5.41 6.73
C GLY A 68 -17.61 -4.80 6.94
N ILE A 69 -17.67 -3.52 7.34
CA ILE A 69 -18.93 -2.78 7.50
C ILE A 69 -19.67 -2.68 6.16
N LEU A 70 -18.97 -2.39 5.05
CA LEU A 70 -19.57 -2.35 3.72
C LEU A 70 -20.16 -3.72 3.33
N ILE A 71 -19.41 -4.80 3.53
CA ILE A 71 -19.87 -6.13 3.15
C ILE A 71 -21.05 -6.58 4.02
N HIS A 72 -21.06 -6.21 5.30
CA HIS A 72 -22.19 -6.49 6.19
C HIS A 72 -23.47 -5.76 5.74
N ASN A 73 -23.36 -4.49 5.34
CA ASN A 73 -24.51 -3.67 5.00
C ASN A 73 -25.10 -3.99 3.61
N PHE A 74 -24.27 -4.40 2.64
CA PHE A 74 -24.71 -4.60 1.26
C PHE A 74 -24.73 -6.05 0.80
N ILE A 75 -24.18 -6.99 1.58
CA ILE A 75 -24.06 -8.44 1.30
C ILE A 75 -23.18 -8.76 0.06
N TYR A 76 -23.08 -7.86 -0.91
CA TYR A 76 -22.25 -7.95 -2.10
C TYR A 76 -20.80 -7.56 -1.81
N GLN A 77 -19.86 -8.37 -2.33
CA GLN A 77 -18.41 -8.16 -2.18
C GLN A 77 -17.78 -7.53 -3.43
N ASP A 78 -18.50 -7.53 -4.55
CA ASP A 78 -18.04 -7.06 -5.85
C ASP A 78 -18.06 -5.52 -5.91
N ILE A 79 -16.91 -4.92 -6.22
CA ILE A 79 -16.69 -3.47 -6.34
C ILE A 79 -17.66 -2.81 -7.33
N ARG A 80 -18.12 -3.53 -8.35
CA ARG A 80 -19.02 -2.98 -9.39
C ARG A 80 -20.40 -2.63 -8.84
N HIS A 81 -20.84 -3.34 -7.79
CA HIS A 81 -22.14 -3.13 -7.17
C HIS A 81 -22.10 -2.12 -6.00
N ILE A 82 -20.92 -1.54 -5.73
CA ILE A 82 -20.65 -0.65 -4.59
C ILE A 82 -20.89 0.83 -4.94
N GLY A 83 -21.30 1.15 -6.16
CA GLY A 83 -21.52 2.54 -6.60
C GLY A 83 -22.56 3.32 -5.78
N SER A 84 -23.61 2.68 -5.23
CA SER A 84 -24.62 3.36 -4.41
C SER A 84 -24.18 3.63 -2.97
N ILE A 85 -23.03 3.10 -2.55
CA ILE A 85 -22.56 3.08 -1.15
C ILE A 85 -22.22 4.48 -0.63
N ILE A 86 -21.83 5.40 -1.51
CA ILE A 86 -21.51 6.80 -1.15
C ILE A 86 -22.65 7.47 -0.38
N LYS A 87 -23.91 7.16 -0.74
CA LYS A 87 -25.08 7.76 -0.08
C LYS A 87 -25.44 7.09 1.24
N ASN A 88 -25.23 5.78 1.35
CA ASN A 88 -25.71 4.99 2.48
C ASN A 88 -24.71 4.92 3.64
N SER A 89 -23.41 4.99 3.37
CA SER A 89 -22.38 4.98 4.41
C SER A 89 -21.24 5.97 4.08
N PRO A 90 -21.50 7.29 4.13
CA PRO A 90 -20.51 8.29 3.74
C PRO A 90 -19.28 8.26 4.65
N ILE A 91 -19.48 8.07 5.95
CA ILE A 91 -18.40 8.07 6.96
C ILE A 91 -17.38 6.94 6.69
N THR A 92 -17.86 5.73 6.40
CA THR A 92 -16.96 4.59 6.14
C THR A 92 -16.14 4.81 4.87
N ILE A 93 -16.73 5.44 3.85
CA ILE A 93 -16.02 5.78 2.61
C ILE A 93 -14.97 6.85 2.85
N TYR A 94 -15.28 7.89 3.63
CA TYR A 94 -14.28 8.91 4.00
C TYR A 94 -13.09 8.29 4.74
N ILE A 95 -13.36 7.40 5.70
CA ILE A 95 -12.29 6.73 6.47
C ILE A 95 -11.44 5.82 5.55
N ILE A 96 -12.06 5.07 4.63
CA ILE A 96 -11.35 4.28 3.62
C ILE A 96 -10.49 5.19 2.74
N GLY A 97 -11.03 6.33 2.29
CA GLY A 97 -10.33 7.32 1.48
C GLY A 97 -9.09 7.88 2.18
N ILE A 98 -9.24 8.37 3.42
CA ILE A 98 -8.13 8.90 4.22
C ILE A 98 -7.05 7.82 4.46
N SER A 99 -7.48 6.59 4.76
CA SER A 99 -6.55 5.48 4.99
C SER A 99 -5.79 5.09 3.72
N ASN A 100 -6.45 5.11 2.56
CA ASN A 100 -5.79 4.88 1.27
C ASN A 100 -4.83 6.02 0.93
N ILE A 101 -5.20 7.29 1.12
CA ILE A 101 -4.31 8.45 0.91
C ILE A 101 -3.04 8.32 1.77
N SER A 102 -3.18 7.85 3.01
CA SER A 102 -2.04 7.55 3.86
C SER A 102 -1.14 6.45 3.27
N LEU A 103 -1.70 5.33 2.80
CA LEU A 103 -0.95 4.22 2.19
C LEU A 103 -0.26 4.60 0.87
N ILE A 104 -0.84 5.53 0.12
CA ILE A 104 -0.24 6.10 -1.10
C ILE A 104 1.03 6.89 -0.72
N GLY A 105 1.00 7.61 0.41
CA GLY A 105 2.11 8.39 0.93
C GLY A 105 2.00 9.86 0.54
N ASN A 106 0.80 10.44 0.60
CA ASN A 106 0.58 11.87 0.37
C ASN A 106 1.34 12.73 1.41
N PRO A 107 1.91 13.89 1.05
CA PRO A 107 2.68 14.74 1.97
C PRO A 107 1.90 15.05 3.26
N PHE A 108 2.65 15.13 4.36
CA PHE A 108 2.17 15.39 5.73
C PHE A 108 1.40 14.27 6.43
N ILE A 109 1.26 13.09 5.83
CA ILE A 109 0.72 11.90 6.51
C ILE A 109 1.84 10.90 6.84
N SER A 110 1.65 10.05 7.86
CA SER A 110 2.66 9.08 8.33
C SER A 110 3.21 8.16 7.24
N GLY A 111 2.40 7.78 6.24
CA GLY A 111 2.87 7.00 5.09
C GLY A 111 3.90 7.73 4.22
N PHE A 112 3.87 9.07 4.16
CA PHE A 112 4.89 9.85 3.46
C PHE A 112 6.24 9.78 4.17
N PHE A 113 6.29 10.01 5.48
CA PHE A 113 7.56 10.02 6.23
C PHE A 113 8.32 8.71 6.10
N SER A 114 7.61 7.59 6.10
CA SER A 114 8.24 6.27 5.92
C SER A 114 8.78 6.09 4.49
N LYS A 115 7.96 6.34 3.46
CA LYS A 115 8.38 6.13 2.06
C LYS A 115 9.45 7.12 1.62
N ALA A 116 9.33 8.39 2.00
CA ALA A 116 10.32 9.42 1.68
C ALA A 116 11.69 9.08 2.28
N SER A 117 11.74 8.64 3.54
CA SER A 117 12.99 8.21 4.19
C SER A 117 13.63 7.00 3.48
N ILE A 118 12.81 6.07 2.97
CA ILE A 118 13.32 4.93 2.20
C ILE A 118 13.91 5.39 0.86
N ILE A 119 13.22 6.28 0.14
CA ILE A 119 13.71 6.85 -1.13
C ILE A 119 15.02 7.61 -0.92
N GLU A 120 15.10 8.45 0.12
CA GLU A 120 16.32 9.16 0.49
C GLU A 120 17.47 8.18 0.75
N LYS A 121 17.19 7.08 1.48
CA LYS A 121 18.22 6.06 1.74
C LYS A 121 18.69 5.37 0.46
N ILE A 122 17.80 5.10 -0.49
CA ILE A 122 18.13 4.53 -1.80
C ILE A 122 19.07 5.47 -2.56
N ILE A 123 18.73 6.76 -2.63
CA ILE A 123 19.52 7.77 -3.36
C ILE A 123 20.91 7.94 -2.71
N SER A 124 20.97 7.92 -1.38
CA SER A 124 22.25 8.05 -0.64
C SER A 124 23.14 6.80 -0.68
N SER A 125 22.60 5.66 -1.14
CA SER A 125 23.32 4.37 -1.12
C SER A 125 24.14 4.15 -2.40
N ASN A 126 25.28 3.46 -2.28
CA ASN A 126 26.13 3.06 -3.41
C ASN A 126 25.56 1.86 -4.19
N ILE A 127 24.27 1.89 -4.50
CA ILE A 127 23.60 0.89 -5.34
C ILE A 127 23.74 1.31 -6.80
N SER A 128 23.79 0.35 -7.73
CA SER A 128 23.83 0.67 -9.15
C SER A 128 22.61 1.48 -9.57
N ILE A 129 22.82 2.42 -10.49
CA ILE A 129 21.77 3.32 -11.01
C ILE A 129 20.59 2.52 -11.58
N ILE A 130 20.85 1.37 -12.21
CA ILE A 130 19.80 0.49 -12.75
C ILE A 130 18.90 -0.03 -11.62
N ILE A 131 19.49 -0.48 -10.51
CA ILE A 131 18.72 -1.02 -9.38
C ILE A 131 17.94 0.09 -8.66
N SER A 132 18.50 1.29 -8.53
CA SER A 132 17.78 2.41 -7.91
C SER A 132 16.55 2.82 -8.75
N ILE A 133 16.66 2.84 -10.08
CA ILE A 133 15.52 3.07 -10.99
C ILE A 133 14.44 2.00 -10.82
N ILE A 134 14.81 0.72 -10.73
CA ILE A 134 13.86 -0.37 -10.51
C ILE A 134 13.12 -0.20 -9.18
N ILE A 135 13.81 0.20 -8.12
CA ILE A 135 13.16 0.41 -6.82
C ILE A 135 12.21 1.61 -6.88
N ILE A 136 12.64 2.75 -7.46
CA ILE A 136 11.79 3.94 -7.56
C ILE A 136 10.52 3.66 -8.37
N THR A 137 10.64 2.96 -9.50
CA THR A 137 9.48 2.55 -10.30
C THR A 137 8.59 1.56 -9.56
N SER A 138 9.15 0.61 -8.80
CA SER A 138 8.34 -0.28 -7.97
C SER A 138 7.56 0.49 -6.89
N ILE A 139 8.17 1.49 -6.25
CA ILE A 139 7.53 2.32 -5.22
C ILE A 139 6.40 3.15 -5.84
N SER A 140 6.57 3.73 -7.03
CA SER A 140 5.46 4.44 -7.69
C SER A 140 4.31 3.49 -8.07
N ILE A 141 4.63 2.26 -8.49
CA ILE A 141 3.62 1.21 -8.72
C ILE A 141 2.95 0.76 -7.41
N THR A 142 3.50 1.04 -6.23
CA THR A 142 2.80 0.78 -4.96
C THR A 142 1.94 1.94 -4.48
N SER A 143 2.26 3.19 -4.87
CA SER A 143 1.52 4.39 -4.47
C SER A 143 0.30 4.67 -5.36
N LEU A 144 0.21 4.09 -6.55
CA LEU A 144 -1.04 4.10 -7.33
C LEU A 144 -2.02 2.96 -6.92
#